data_AF-A0A829WGY3-F1
#
_entry.id   AF-A0A829WGY3-F1
#
_cell.length_a   1.000
_cell.length_b   1.000
_cell.length_c   1.000
_cell.angle_alpha   90.00
_cell.angle_beta   90.00
_cell.angle_gamma   90.00
#
_symmetry.space_group_name_H-M   'P 1'
#
loop_
_entity.id
_entity.type
_entity.pdbx_description
1 polymer ?
#
loop_
_entity_poly.entity_id
_entity_poly.type
_entity_poly.pdbx_seq_one_letter_code
_entity_poly.pdbx_strand_id
1 'polypeptide(L)'
;MGMFTKAQKNMATGVYADVKKCLKEKDGFTHVVMVNSFGKLANQNFMCEDKYSTEIDQILTLMQQDGYEIVDLKVTALQDQGRGTWGKDMEGYSTLIMYK
;
A
#
# COMPACT_ATOMS: atom_id res chain seq x y z
N MET A 1 1.63 16.91 6.90
CA MET A 1 0.77 15.77 7.29
C MET A 1 -0.66 16.29 7.42
N GLY A 2 -1.37 16.39 6.29
CA GLY A 2 -2.73 16.96 6.25
C GLY A 2 -3.72 16.13 7.06
N MET A 3 -4.82 16.74 7.51
CA MET A 3 -5.87 16.07 8.26
C MET A 3 -6.43 14.88 7.44
N PHE A 4 -5.93 13.68 7.70
CA PHE A 4 -6.52 12.45 7.16
C PHE A 4 -7.93 12.31 7.70
N THR A 5 -8.90 12.06 6.82
CA THR A 5 -10.28 11.82 7.26
C THR A 5 -10.34 10.49 8.03
N LYS A 6 -11.18 10.41 9.07
CA LYS A 6 -11.40 9.16 9.82
C LYS A 6 -11.80 8.00 8.89
N ALA A 7 -12.51 8.29 7.80
CA ALA A 7 -12.91 7.31 6.79
C ALA A 7 -11.71 6.68 6.07
N GLN A 8 -10.72 7.48 5.67
CA GLN A 8 -9.49 6.97 5.03
C GLN A 8 -8.69 6.06 5.96
N LYS A 9 -8.55 6.45 7.23
CA LYS A 9 -7.90 5.60 8.24
C LYS A 9 -8.64 4.29 8.46
N ASN A 10 -9.97 4.32 8.56
CA ASN A 10 -10.76 3.10 8.76
C ASN A 10 -10.67 2.14 7.57
N MET A 11 -10.68 2.67 6.33
CA MET A 11 -10.46 1.85 5.14
C MET A 11 -9.06 1.23 5.14
N ALA A 12 -8.03 2.02 5.46
CA ALA A 12 -6.65 1.55 5.51
C ALA A 12 -6.40 0.52 6.64
N THR A 13 -7.09 0.65 7.79
CA THR A 13 -7.08 -0.39 8.85
C THR A 13 -7.71 -1.70 8.36
N GLY A 14 -8.78 -1.62 7.56
CA GLY A 14 -9.38 -2.80 6.92
C GLY A 14 -8.40 -3.49 5.97
N VAL A 15 -7.68 -2.71 5.14
CA VAL A 15 -6.63 -3.21 4.25
C VAL A 15 -5.53 -3.92 5.05
N TYR A 16 -5.08 -3.35 6.17
CA TYR A 16 -4.07 -4.00 7.01
C TYR A 16 -4.56 -5.33 7.59
N ALA A 17 -5.83 -5.44 7.99
CA ALA A 17 -6.38 -6.69 8.51
C ALA A 17 -6.30 -7.83 7.48
N ASP A 18 -6.42 -7.51 6.19
CA ASP A 18 -6.23 -8.48 5.11
C ASP A 18 -4.75 -8.78 4.85
N VAL A 19 -3.88 -7.77 4.83
CA VAL A 19 -2.43 -7.95 4.70
C VAL A 19 -1.87 -8.82 5.83
N LYS A 20 -2.34 -8.60 7.07
CA LYS A 20 -1.90 -9.32 8.26
C LYS A 20 -2.12 -10.84 8.15
N LYS A 21 -3.14 -11.29 7.42
CA LYS A 21 -3.39 -12.73 7.17
C LYS A 21 -2.30 -13.37 6.31
N CYS A 22 -1.57 -12.57 5.54
CA CYS A 22 -0.48 -13.02 4.68
C CYS A 22 0.89 -12.87 5.35
N LEU A 23 0.98 -12.20 6.50
CA LEU A 23 2.24 -12.05 7.24
C LEU A 23 2.61 -13.38 7.93
N LYS A 24 3.90 -13.71 7.88
CA LYS A 24 4.47 -14.80 8.67
C LYS A 24 4.77 -14.30 10.07
N GLU A 25 4.67 -15.20 11.04
CA GLU A 25 5.09 -14.92 12.40
C GLU A 25 6.59 -14.60 12.44
N LYS A 26 6.99 -13.84 13.47
CA LYS A 26 8.38 -13.47 13.70
C LYS A 26 9.19 -14.70 14.10
N ASP A 27 9.87 -15.29 13.12
CA ASP A 27 10.67 -16.50 13.26
C ASP A 27 12.19 -16.24 13.07
N GLY A 28 12.57 -14.97 12.90
CA GLY A 28 13.95 -14.54 12.68
C GLY A 28 14.41 -14.64 11.22
N PHE A 29 13.57 -15.15 10.31
CA PHE A 29 13.83 -15.12 8.87
C PHE A 29 13.32 -13.82 8.24
N THR A 30 13.84 -13.53 7.05
CA THR A 30 13.34 -12.41 6.24
C THR A 30 12.21 -12.89 5.35
N HIS A 31 11.07 -12.21 5.44
CA HIS A 31 9.85 -12.52 4.70
C HIS A 31 9.50 -11.40 3.73
N VAL A 32 8.61 -11.71 2.80
CA VAL A 32 8.10 -10.74 1.84
C VAL A 32 6.57 -10.79 1.80
N VAL A 33 5.95 -9.63 1.63
CA VAL A 33 4.53 -9.50 1.30
C VAL A 33 4.39 -8.51 0.16
N MET A 34 3.58 -8.85 -0.84
CA MET A 34 3.25 -7.95 -1.94
C MET A 34 1.85 -7.39 -1.72
N VAL A 35 1.71 -6.08 -1.83
CA VAL A 35 0.42 -5.38 -1.77
C VAL A 35 0.19 -4.62 -3.07
N ASN A 36 -1.04 -4.66 -3.56
CA ASN A 36 -1.46 -3.95 -4.76
C ASN A 36 -2.48 -2.88 -4.39
N SER A 37 -2.34 -1.70 -4.99
CA SER A 37 -3.31 -0.61 -4.84
C SER A 37 -3.42 0.20 -6.14
N PHE A 38 -4.52 0.94 -6.26
CA PHE A 38 -4.78 1.84 -7.38
C PHE A 38 -4.63 3.29 -6.93
N GLY A 39 -3.82 4.06 -7.65
CA GLY A 39 -3.71 5.50 -7.47
C GLY A 39 -5.00 6.22 -7.86
N LYS A 40 -5.16 7.45 -7.37
CA LYS A 40 -6.27 8.36 -7.74
C LYS A 40 -6.08 8.99 -9.11
N LEU A 41 -4.86 9.11 -9.61
CA LEU A 41 -4.56 9.94 -10.78
C LEU A 41 -3.95 9.12 -11.92
N ALA A 42 -4.69 9.13 -13.03
CA ALA A 42 -4.23 8.89 -14.39
C ALA A 42 -3.17 9.88 -14.89
N ASN A 43 -3.25 11.13 -14.38
CA ASN A 43 -2.57 12.26 -14.96
C ASN A 43 -1.43 12.72 -14.04
N GLN A 44 -0.25 12.81 -14.66
CA GLN A 44 1.06 13.18 -14.12
C GLN A 44 1.17 14.63 -13.64
N ASN A 45 0.17 15.15 -12.93
CA ASN A 45 0.34 16.40 -12.22
C ASN A 45 1.38 16.15 -11.12
N PHE A 46 2.41 17.00 -11.04
CA PHE A 46 3.43 16.92 -10.00
C PHE A 46 2.81 17.25 -8.64
N MET A 47 2.29 16.23 -7.97
CA MET A 47 1.60 16.34 -6.70
C MET A 47 1.76 15.05 -5.90
N CYS A 48 1.52 15.14 -4.59
CA CYS A 48 1.51 13.97 -3.73
C CYS A 48 0.31 13.08 -4.09
N GLU A 49 0.56 11.82 -4.45
CA GLU A 49 -0.50 10.82 -4.55
C GLU A 49 -0.94 10.49 -3.12
N ASP A 50 -2.13 10.95 -2.73
CA ASP A 50 -2.56 10.93 -1.34
C ASP A 50 -3.23 9.61 -0.92
N LYS A 51 -3.75 8.80 -1.84
CA LYS A 51 -4.46 7.56 -1.51
C LYS A 51 -3.48 6.43 -1.25
N TYR A 52 -2.69 6.09 -2.24
CA TYR A 52 -1.65 5.08 -2.20
C TYR A 52 -0.66 5.37 -1.07
N SER A 53 -0.21 6.61 -0.95
CA SER A 53 0.71 7.00 0.15
C SER A 53 0.06 6.78 1.51
N THR A 54 -1.23 7.07 1.68
CA THR A 54 -1.94 6.82 2.95
C THR A 54 -2.08 5.33 3.25
N GLU A 55 -2.44 4.53 2.25
CA GLU A 55 -2.64 3.09 2.42
C GLU A 55 -1.33 2.39 2.79
N ILE A 56 -0.24 2.68 2.07
CA ILE A 56 1.09 2.13 2.35
C ILE A 56 1.61 2.60 3.71
N ASP A 57 1.52 3.90 4.04
CA ASP A 57 1.96 4.43 5.33
C ASP A 57 1.24 3.74 6.51
N GLN A 58 -0.08 3.53 6.38
CA GLN A 58 -0.85 2.85 7.42
C GLN A 58 -0.45 1.38 7.57
N ILE A 59 -0.21 0.65 6.46
CA ILE A 59 0.25 -0.75 6.50
C ILE A 59 1.60 -0.81 7.23
N LEU A 60 2.56 0.01 6.85
CA LEU A 60 3.90 0.02 7.45
C LEU A 60 3.85 0.39 8.93
N THR A 61 3.07 1.41 9.27
CA THR A 61 2.86 1.83 10.66
C THR A 61 2.30 0.68 11.50
N LEU A 62 1.27 -0.01 11.02
CA LEU A 62 0.65 -1.12 11.76
C LEU A 62 1.55 -2.35 11.85
N MET A 63 2.32 -2.66 10.80
CA MET A 63 3.35 -3.71 10.85
C MET A 63 4.38 -3.40 11.94
N GLN A 64 4.88 -2.17 11.99
CA GLN A 64 5.86 -1.76 12.99
C GLN A 64 5.26 -1.72 14.42
N GLN A 65 3.98 -1.37 14.56
CA GLN A 65 3.26 -1.47 15.84
C GLN A 65 3.08 -2.93 16.31
N ASP A 66 2.88 -3.87 15.38
CA ASP A 66 2.90 -5.31 15.66
C ASP A 66 4.34 -5.86 15.90
N GLY A 67 5.34 -4.99 15.78
CA GLY A 67 6.74 -5.25 16.10
C GLY A 67 7.52 -5.96 14.98
N TYR A 68 7.07 -5.84 13.74
CA TYR A 68 7.86 -6.23 12.56
C TYR A 68 8.90 -5.15 12.25
N GLU A 69 10.07 -5.57 11.76
CA GLU A 69 11.11 -4.68 11.25
C GLU A 69 10.97 -4.59 9.72
N ILE A 70 10.80 -3.39 9.18
CA ILE A 70 10.77 -3.18 7.72
C ILE A 70 12.21 -3.09 7.21
N VAL A 71 12.57 -3.99 6.30
CA VAL A 71 13.93 -4.11 5.74
C VAL A 71 14.07 -3.31 4.45
N ASP A 72 13.11 -3.46 3.53
CA ASP A 72 13.14 -2.82 2.22
C ASP A 72 11.74 -2.70 1.62
N LEU A 73 11.57 -1.75 0.71
CA LEU A 73 10.33 -1.47 0.00
C LEU A 73 10.62 -1.27 -1.48
N LYS A 74 9.99 -2.09 -2.33
CA LYS A 74 10.12 -1.97 -3.79
C LYS A 74 8.77 -1.66 -4.41
N VAL A 75 8.67 -0.52 -5.08
CA VAL A 75 7.45 -0.08 -5.76
C VAL A 75 7.59 -0.27 -7.26
N THR A 76 6.57 -0.85 -7.89
CA THR A 76 6.44 -0.96 -9.35
C THR A 76 5.13 -0.30 -9.76
N ALA A 77 5.22 0.70 -10.64
CA ALA A 77 4.05 1.25 -11.31
C ALA A 77 3.56 0.26 -12.36
N LEU A 78 2.26 -0.03 -12.31
CA LEU A 78 1.57 -0.86 -13.28
C LEU A 78 0.76 0.07 -14.20
N GLN A 79 1.22 0.18 -15.44
CA GLN A 79 0.47 0.86 -16.50
C GLN A 79 -0.68 -0.03 -16.98
N ASP A 80 -1.69 0.59 -17.60
CA ASP A 80 -2.78 -0.09 -18.30
C ASP A 80 -3.59 -1.11 -17.47
N GLN A 81 -3.71 -0.93 -16.15
CA GLN A 81 -4.48 -1.84 -15.27
C GLN A 81 -6.00 -1.71 -15.43
N GLY A 82 -6.46 -1.01 -16.47
CA GLY A 82 -7.87 -0.88 -16.83
C GLY A 82 -8.07 -0.80 -18.35
N ARG A 83 -8.54 -1.90 -18.96
CA ARG A 83 -9.31 -1.87 -20.21
C ARG A 83 -10.76 -2.19 -19.89
N GLY A 84 -11.49 -1.21 -19.36
CA GLY A 84 -12.90 -1.34 -18.98
C GLY A 84 -13.64 -0.02 -19.12
N THR A 85 -14.97 -0.09 -19.19
CA THR A 85 -15.94 0.97 -19.53
C THR A 85 -15.93 2.24 -18.67
N TRP A 86 -15.01 2.38 -17.71
CA TRP A 86 -15.01 3.44 -16.69
C TRP A 86 -13.77 4.34 -16.66
N GLY A 87 -12.90 4.25 -17.67
CA GLY A 87 -11.82 5.24 -17.85
C GLY A 87 -10.54 4.58 -18.34
N LYS A 88 -9.99 5.14 -19.41
CA LYS A 88 -8.58 4.95 -19.74
C LYS A 88 -7.78 5.59 -18.61
N ASP A 89 -6.64 4.99 -18.27
CA ASP A 89 -5.59 5.58 -17.44
C ASP A 89 -5.70 5.35 -15.91
N MET A 90 -6.12 4.18 -15.41
CA MET A 90 -5.85 3.85 -13.99
C MET A 90 -4.42 3.34 -13.83
N GLU A 91 -3.55 4.12 -13.17
CA GLU A 91 -2.24 3.65 -12.71
C GLU A 91 -2.42 2.77 -11.45
N GLY A 92 -1.98 1.52 -11.56
CA GLY A 92 -1.83 0.63 -10.41
C GLY A 92 -0.41 0.73 -9.83
N TYR A 93 -0.25 0.33 -8.58
CA TYR A 93 1.05 0.19 -7.95
C TYR A 93 1.12 -1.15 -7.20
N SER A 94 2.21 -1.87 -7.40
CA SER A 94 2.59 -3.03 -6.59
C SER A 94 3.74 -2.63 -5.68
N THR A 95 3.58 -2.81 -4.37
CA THR A 95 4.68 -2.72 -3.40
C THR A 95 5.05 -4.10 -2.91
N LEU A 96 6.31 -4.47 -3.04
CA LEU A 96 6.90 -5.58 -2.29
C LEU A 96 7.53 -5.03 -1.01
N ILE A 97 7.03 -5.49 0.14
CA ILE A 97 7.53 -5.15 1.47
C ILE A 97 8.36 -6.32 1.95
N MET A 98 9.64 -6.07 2.23
CA MET A 98 10.52 -7.02 2.90
C MET A 98 10.56 -6.70 4.38
N TYR A 99 10.38 -7.71 5.22
CA TYR A 99 10.28 -7.54 6.67
C TYR A 99 10.89 -8.71 7.45
N LYS A 100 11.07 -8.51 8.75
CA LYS A 100 11.43 -9.54 9.74
C LYS A 100 10.43 -9.55 10.89
#